data_AF-A0A2W6AFT8-F1
#
_entry.id   AF-A0A2W6AFT8-F1
#
_cell.length_a   1.000
_cell.length_b   1.000
_cell.length_c   1.000
_cell.angle_alpha   90.00
_cell.angle_beta   90.00
_cell.angle_gamma   90.00
#
_symmetry.space_group_name_H-M   'P 1'
#
loop_
_entity.id
_entity.type
_entity.pdbx_description
1 polymer ?
#
loop_
_entity_poly.entity_id
_entity_poly.type
_entity_poly.pdbx_seq_one_letter_code
_entity_poly.pdbx_strand_id
1 'polypeptide(L)' 'MVRNVVASNNNVGLVAGAFRGGVDLRVAHSVVTGNATGVAASLGGRIFSYGDNDIDGNTNNNTSQLTVIPTH' A
#
# COMPACT_ATOMS: atom_id res chain seq x y z
N MET A 1 -6.83 8.23 -3.22
CA MET A 1 -5.40 8.31 -3.59
C MET A 1 -4.65 8.93 -2.44
N VAL A 2 -3.48 8.41 -2.11
CA VAL A 2 -2.56 8.98 -1.12
C VAL A 2 -1.25 9.33 -1.82
N ARG A 3 -0.66 10.47 -1.47
CA ARG A 3 0.60 10.93 -2.03
C ARG A 3 1.38 11.72 -0.99
N ASN A 4 2.70 11.58 -0.96
CA ASN A 4 3.57 12.30 -0.03
C ASN A 4 3.22 12.01 1.44
N VAL A 5 2.90 10.75 1.76
CA VAL A 5 2.56 10.33 3.12
C VAL A 5 3.64 9.44 3.71
N VAL A 6 3.72 9.42 5.05
CA VAL A 6 4.52 8.45 5.80
C VAL A 6 3.58 7.64 6.69
N ALA A 7 3.51 6.33 6.46
CA ALA A 7 2.78 5.40 7.31
C ALA A 7 3.80 4.55 8.10
N SER A 8 3.95 4.82 9.40
CA SER A 8 4.93 4.13 10.23
C SER A 8 4.47 3.77 11.62
N ASN A 9 5.06 2.70 12.17
CA ASN A 9 4.83 2.18 13.52
C ASN A 9 3.37 1.74 13.78
N ASN A 10 2.71 1.15 12.78
CA ASN A 10 1.35 0.61 12.90
C ASN A 10 1.33 -0.93 12.73
N ASN A 11 0.18 -1.54 13.02
CA ASN A 11 -0.03 -2.95 12.67
C ASN A 11 -0.06 -3.14 11.14
N VAL A 12 -0.80 -2.31 10.41
CA VAL A 12 -0.83 -2.30 8.94
C VAL A 12 -0.58 -0.87 8.45
N GLY A 13 0.36 -0.69 7.52
CA GLY A 13 0.70 0.61 6.96
C GLY A 13 -0.37 1.13 6.00
N LEU A 14 -0.58 0.42 4.87
CA LEU A 14 -1.63 0.73 3.90
C LEU A 14 -2.60 -0.45 3.76
N VAL A 15 -3.89 -0.16 3.88
CA VAL A 15 -4.94 -1.18 3.71
C VAL A 15 -5.95 -0.75 2.65
N ALA A 16 -6.17 -1.62 1.66
CA ALA A 16 -7.33 -1.57 0.77
C ALA A 16 -8.23 -2.75 1.15
N GLY A 17 -9.15 -2.51 2.07
CA GLY A 17 -10.15 -3.49 2.49
C GLY A 17 -11.54 -3.02 2.11
N ALA A 18 -12.33 -3.90 1.49
CA ALA A 18 -13.72 -3.60 1.21
C ALA A 18 -14.63 -4.73 1.70
N PHE A 19 -15.62 -4.43 2.53
CA PHE A 19 -16.57 -5.45 2.95
C PHE A 19 -17.51 -5.89 1.81
N ARG A 20 -17.75 -5.06 0.77
CA ARG A 20 -18.74 -5.32 -0.30
C ARG A 20 -18.45 -4.69 -1.68
N GLY A 21 -17.21 -4.36 -2.03
CA GLY A 21 -16.92 -3.85 -3.39
C GLY A 21 -15.53 -3.24 -3.54
N GLY A 22 -14.82 -3.62 -4.62
CA GLY A 22 -13.40 -3.31 -4.85
C GLY A 22 -13.01 -1.86 -4.59
N VAL A 23 -12.31 -1.65 -3.47
CA VAL A 23 -11.70 -0.36 -3.15
C VAL A 23 -10.32 -0.32 -3.80
N ASP A 24 -10.13 0.66 -4.67
CA ASP A 24 -8.85 0.92 -5.32
C ASP A 24 -8.11 2.04 -4.58
N LEU A 25 -7.02 1.69 -3.89
CA LEU A 25 -6.11 2.66 -3.28
C LEU A 25 -4.95 2.94 -4.24
N ARG A 26 -4.82 4.17 -4.72
CA ARG A 26 -3.66 4.63 -5.50
C ARG A 26 -2.64 5.32 -4.60
N VAL A 27 -1.37 4.97 -4.72
CA VAL A 27 -0.26 5.41 -3.86
C VAL A 27 0.89 5.93 -4.72
N ALA A 28 1.40 7.12 -4.40
CA ALA A 28 2.57 7.72 -5.06
C ALA A 28 3.47 8.46 -4.06
N HIS A 29 4.77 8.55 -4.32
CA HIS A 29 5.75 9.30 -3.51
C HIS A 29 5.58 9.12 -1.98
N SER A 30 5.33 7.90 -1.50
CA SER A 30 5.01 7.64 -0.09
C SER A 30 5.99 6.67 0.55
N VAL A 31 6.15 6.75 1.87
CA VAL A 31 7.00 5.87 2.67
C VAL A 31 6.13 5.04 3.61
N VAL A 32 6.32 3.73 3.61
CA VAL A 32 5.63 2.78 4.49
C VAL A 32 6.67 1.92 5.19
N THR A 33 6.92 2.19 6.47
CA THR A 33 8.06 1.60 7.19
C THR A 33 7.77 1.35 8.67
N GLY A 34 8.43 0.37 9.28
CA GLY A 34 8.26 0.07 10.72
C GLY A 34 6.87 -0.47 11.09
N ASN A 35 6.09 -0.97 10.12
CA ASN A 35 4.79 -1.59 10.40
C ASN A 35 4.93 -3.12 10.50
N ALA A 36 3.97 -3.81 11.14
CA ALA A 36 3.96 -5.28 11.11
C ALA A 36 3.65 -5.80 9.70
N THR A 37 2.70 -5.19 9.00
CA THR A 37 2.45 -5.40 7.57
C THR A 37 2.54 -4.07 6.82
N GLY A 38 3.36 -3.99 5.78
CA GLY A 38 3.52 -2.79 4.94
C GLY A 38 2.23 -2.49 4.20
N VAL A 39 1.83 -3.38 3.29
CA VAL A 39 0.57 -3.23 2.53
C VAL A 39 -0.34 -4.45 2.65
N ALA A 40 -1.65 -4.23 2.66
CA ALA A 40 -2.64 -5.30 2.71
C ALA A 40 -3.83 -4.98 1.80
N ALA A 41 -4.06 -5.82 0.79
CA ALA A 41 -5.30 -5.82 0.03
C ALA A 41 -6.17 -6.98 0.53
N SER A 42 -7.41 -6.70 0.91
CA SER A 42 -8.35 -7.71 1.40
C SER A 42 -9.72 -7.56 0.75
N LEU A 43 -10.45 -8.68 0.64
CA LEU A 43 -11.85 -8.73 0.21
C LEU A 43 -12.10 -8.01 -1.14
N GLY A 44 -11.19 -8.20 -2.10
CA GLY A 44 -11.31 -7.62 -3.44
C GLY A 44 -10.84 -6.17 -3.57
N GLY A 45 -10.30 -5.57 -2.50
CA GLY A 45 -9.55 -4.32 -2.60
C GLY A 45 -8.27 -4.49 -3.43
N ARG A 46 -7.81 -3.40 -4.04
CA ARG A 46 -6.57 -3.36 -4.82
C ARG A 46 -5.75 -2.15 -4.42
N ILE A 47 -4.44 -2.32 -4.39
CA ILE A 47 -3.49 -1.21 -4.16
C ILE A 47 -2.70 -1.03 -5.43
N PHE A 48 -2.80 0.16 -6.01
CA PHE A 48 -2.06 0.57 -7.18
C PHE A 48 -0.90 1.48 -6.78
N SER A 49 0.30 1.14 -7.22
CA SER A 49 1.51 1.94 -7.01
C SER A 49 1.91 2.63 -8.30
N TYR A 50 2.30 3.89 -8.23
CA TYR A 50 2.96 4.57 -9.35
C TYR A 50 4.46 4.22 -9.50
N GLY A 51 4.95 3.24 -8.73
CA GLY A 51 6.33 2.74 -8.81
C GLY A 51 7.36 3.55 -8.02
N ASP A 52 6.91 4.61 -7.36
CA ASP A 52 7.69 5.67 -6.72
C ASP A 52 7.46 5.72 -5.20
N ASN A 53 7.16 4.58 -4.59
CA ASN A 53 6.89 4.43 -3.16
C ASN A 53 7.99 3.59 -2.50
N ASP A 54 8.41 4.01 -1.31
CA ASP A 54 9.34 3.25 -0.47
C ASP A 54 8.53 2.42 0.54
N ILE A 55 8.41 1.13 0.28
CA ILE A 55 7.68 0.18 1.12
C ILE A 55 8.70 -0.84 1.63
N ASP A 56 9.52 -0.39 2.57
CA ASP A 56 10.58 -1.19 3.18
C ASP A 56 10.69 -0.97 4.69
N GLY A 57 11.37 -1.89 5.37
CA GLY A 57 11.55 -1.86 6.83
C GLY A 57 10.30 -2.24 7.64
N ASN A 58 9.34 -2.95 7.04
CA ASN A 58 8.21 -3.56 7.75
C ASN A 58 8.54 -5.03 8.10
N THR A 59 7.87 -5.62 9.10
CA THR A 59 8.04 -7.07 9.40
C THR A 59 7.64 -7.92 8.19
N ASN A 60 6.58 -7.53 7.48
CA ASN A 60 6.21 -8.06 6.18
C ASN A 60 5.85 -6.91 5.23
N ASN A 61 6.72 -6.57 4.28
CA ASN A 61 6.44 -5.50 3.31
C ASN A 61 5.20 -5.83 2.43
N ASN A 62 4.99 -7.10 2.09
CA ASN A 62 3.85 -7.61 1.31
C ASN A 62 3.62 -6.90 -0.05
N THR A 63 4.71 -6.48 -0.71
CA THR A 63 4.67 -5.72 -1.97
C THR A 63 4.07 -6.47 -3.15
N SER A 64 3.90 -7.79 -3.06
CA SER A 64 3.18 -8.60 -4.07
C SER A 64 1.70 -8.22 -4.22
N GLN A 65 1.12 -7.52 -3.23
CA GLN A 65 -0.24 -6.98 -3.31
C GLN A 65 -0.35 -5.69 -4.13
N LEU A 66 0.77 -5.11 -4.54
CA LEU A 66 0.80 -3.89 -5.34
C LEU A 66 0.63 -4.22 -6.82
N THR A 67 -0.28 -3.52 -7.47
CA THR A 67 -0.35 -3.45 -8.93
C THR A 67 0.37 -2.20 -9.39
N VAL A 68 1.52 -2.35 -10.06
CA VAL A 68 2.25 -1.19 -10.60
C VAL A 68 1.48 -0.62 -11.79
N ILE A 69 1.19 0.68 -11.74
CA ILE A 69 0.65 1.43 -12.87
C ILE A 69 1.85 1.81 -13.75
N PRO A 70 1.89 1.39 -15.04
CA PRO A 70 2.92 1.84 -15.96
C PRO A 70 2.87 3.37 -16.09
N THR A 71 3.99 4.03 -15.85
CA THR A 71 4.16 5.46 -16.10
C THR A 71 4.99 5.64 -17.38
N HIS A 72 4.51 6.49 -18.29
CA HIS A 72 5.15 6.80 -19.57
C HIS A 72 6.42 7.63 -19.39
#